data_AF-A0A8D8BA74-F1
#
_entry.id   AF-A0A8D8BA74-F1
#
_cell.length_a   1.000
_cell.length_b   1.000
_cell.length_c   1.000
_cell.angle_alpha   90.00
_cell.angle_beta   90.00
_cell.angle_gamma   90.00
#
_symmetry.space_group_name_H-M   'P 1'
#
loop_
_entity.id
_entity.type
_entity.pdbx_description
1 polymer ?
#
loop_
_entity_poly.entity_id
_entity_poly.type
_entity_poly.pdbx_seq_one_letter_code
_entity_poly.pdbx_strand_id
1 'polypeptide(L)'
;FGRPPNFPKGPPRLPFLGGYGIMLLINYKHLHKAATWLCGYYKSKLIGLRLGKYDTVLVNDFDTVKELMNRVDFDVRPDLFMARMREKNFERRGILFTDGPDWK
;
A
#
# COMPACT_ATOMS: atom_id res chain seq x y z
N PHE A 1 10.79 -3.29 -16.49
CA PHE A 1 9.73 -2.61 -15.71
C PHE A 1 8.42 -3.41 -15.70
N GLY A 2 8.47 -4.72 -15.41
CA GLY A 2 7.30 -5.60 -15.40
C GLY A 2 6.51 -5.51 -14.09
N ARG A 3 5.24 -5.95 -14.10
CA ARG A 3 4.55 -6.31 -12.85
C ARG A 3 5.24 -7.57 -12.28
N PRO A 4 5.37 -7.71 -10.95
CA PRO A 4 5.85 -8.96 -10.38
C PRO A 4 4.92 -10.12 -10.77
N PRO A 5 5.42 -11.37 -10.77
CA PRO A 5 4.59 -12.53 -11.08
C PRO A 5 3.40 -12.58 -10.10
N ASN A 6 2.23 -12.98 -10.60
CA ASN A 6 0.96 -13.03 -9.87
C ASN A 6 0.41 -11.68 -9.37
N PHE A 7 0.92 -10.54 -9.87
CA PHE A 7 0.36 -9.25 -9.51
C PHE A 7 -1.07 -9.09 -10.05
N PRO A 8 -2.03 -8.62 -9.22
CA PRO A 8 -3.41 -8.49 -9.65
C PRO A 8 -3.57 -7.52 -10.84
N LYS A 9 -4.63 -7.73 -11.61
CA LYS A 9 -5.00 -6.81 -12.70
C LYS A 9 -5.34 -5.44 -12.13
N GLY A 10 -5.16 -4.41 -12.95
CA GLY A 10 -5.43 -3.04 -12.54
C GLY A 10 -4.93 -2.03 -13.55
N PRO A 11 -5.06 -0.73 -13.24
CA PRO A 11 -4.82 0.36 -14.17
C PRO A 11 -3.42 0.35 -14.78
N PRO A 12 -3.26 0.84 -16.03
CA PRO A 12 -1.96 0.95 -16.67
C PRO A 12 -1.04 1.86 -15.87
N ARG A 13 0.27 1.61 -15.95
CA ARG A 13 1.27 2.41 -15.24
C ARG A 13 1.63 3.65 -16.06
N LEU A 14 1.28 4.83 -15.56
CA LEU A 14 1.78 6.09 -16.11
C LEU A 14 3.26 6.29 -15.72
N PRO A 15 4.09 6.93 -16.57
CA PRO A 15 5.54 6.99 -16.41
C PRO A 15 6.03 7.69 -15.13
N PHE A 16 5.23 8.55 -14.51
CA PHE A 16 5.62 9.29 -13.29
C PHE A 16 4.77 8.94 -12.06
N LEU A 17 3.45 8.94 -12.21
CA LEU A 17 2.52 8.70 -11.09
C LEU A 17 2.04 7.24 -11.01
N GLY A 18 2.39 6.39 -11.97
CA GLY A 18 1.91 5.01 -12.00
C GLY A 18 0.38 4.95 -12.08
N GLY A 19 -0.23 4.14 -11.21
CA GLY A 19 -1.68 4.07 -11.06
C GLY A 19 -2.28 5.16 -10.18
N TYR A 20 -1.45 5.87 -9.39
CA TYR A 20 -1.90 6.96 -8.53
C TYR A 20 -2.47 8.13 -9.33
N GLY A 21 -1.87 8.46 -10.49
CA GLY A 21 -2.39 9.50 -11.37
C GLY A 21 -3.83 9.21 -11.83
N ILE A 22 -4.14 7.94 -12.09
CA ILE A 22 -5.50 7.52 -12.47
C ILE A 22 -6.47 7.68 -11.29
N MET A 23 -6.04 7.35 -10.07
CA MET A 23 -6.86 7.58 -8.87
C MET A 23 -7.15 9.07 -8.66
N LEU A 24 -6.17 9.94 -8.87
CA LEU A 24 -6.33 11.39 -8.78
C LEU A 24 -7.27 11.94 -9.85
N LEU A 25 -7.22 11.41 -11.08
CA LEU A 25 -8.13 11.80 -12.16
C LEU A 25 -9.58 11.41 -11.87
N ILE A 26 -9.81 10.24 -11.25
CA ILE A 26 -11.16 9.80 -10.87
C ILE A 26 -11.69 10.66 -9.73
N ASN A 27 -10.90 10.81 -8.66
CA ASN A 27 -11.30 11.62 -7.52
C ASN A 27 -10.09 12.16 -6.75
N TYR A 28 -9.77 13.42 -6.99
CA TYR A 28 -8.67 14.11 -6.33
C TYR A 28 -8.87 14.26 -4.80
N LYS A 29 -10.11 14.52 -4.35
CA LYS A 29 -10.41 14.81 -2.94
C LYS A 29 -10.62 13.56 -2.10
N HIS A 30 -11.14 12.49 -2.71
CA HIS A 30 -11.54 11.26 -2.02
C HIS A 30 -10.96 10.03 -2.71
N LEU A 31 -9.67 9.78 -2.47
CA LEU A 31 -8.95 8.63 -3.04
C LEU A 31 -9.58 7.27 -2.71
N HIS A 32 -10.20 7.13 -1.53
CA HIS A 32 -10.91 5.91 -1.15
C HIS A 32 -12.13 5.65 -2.05
N LYS A 33 -12.83 6.70 -2.51
CA LYS A 33 -13.94 6.56 -3.49
C LYS A 33 -13.40 6.18 -4.87
N ALA A 34 -12.25 6.72 -5.27
CA ALA A 34 -11.58 6.31 -6.50
C ALA A 34 -11.17 4.83 -6.45
N ALA A 35 -10.67 4.36 -5.31
CA ALA A 35 -10.38 2.94 -5.07
C ALA A 35 -11.64 2.06 -5.20
N THR A 36 -12.75 2.43 -4.54
CA THR A 36 -14.02 1.70 -4.68
C THR A 36 -14.52 1.69 -6.13
N TRP A 37 -14.43 2.81 -6.84
CA TRP A 37 -14.81 2.92 -8.24
C TRP A 37 -13.96 2.01 -9.14
N LEU A 38 -12.64 1.97 -8.92
CA LEU A 38 -11.74 1.07 -9.65
C LEU A 38 -12.12 -0.40 -9.42
N CYS A 39 -12.42 -0.79 -8.18
CA CYS A 39 -12.90 -2.15 -7.86
C CYS A 39 -14.17 -2.51 -8.63
N GLY A 40 -15.13 -1.58 -8.72
CA GLY A 40 -16.33 -1.75 -9.54
C GLY A 40 -16.02 -1.88 -11.04
N TYR A 41 -15.14 -1.01 -11.57
CA TYR A 41 -14.78 -0.99 -12.98
C TYR A 41 -14.08 -2.27 -13.44
N TYR A 42 -13.11 -2.76 -12.66
CA TYR A 42 -12.38 -4.00 -12.96
C TYR A 42 -13.11 -5.28 -12.52
N LYS A 43 -14.28 -5.16 -11.87
CA LYS A 43 -15.06 -6.27 -11.28
C LYS A 43 -14.19 -7.20 -10.43
N SER A 44 -13.27 -6.62 -9.65
CA SER A 44 -12.31 -7.35 -8.84
C SER A 44 -12.20 -6.75 -7.45
N LYS A 45 -12.14 -7.61 -6.44
CA LYS A 45 -11.91 -7.26 -5.02
C LYS A 45 -10.44 -6.88 -4.75
N LEU A 46 -9.54 -7.37 -5.61
CA LEU A 46 -8.10 -7.15 -5.54
C LEU A 46 -7.65 -6.41 -6.81
N ILE A 47 -7.00 -5.25 -6.63
CA ILE A 47 -6.48 -4.45 -7.73
C ILE A 47 -5.02 -4.15 -7.52
N GLY A 48 -4.21 -4.42 -8.55
CA GLY A 48 -2.81 -4.07 -8.57
C GLY A 48 -2.60 -2.69 -9.16
N LEU A 49 -2.00 -1.78 -8.40
CA LEU A 49 -1.68 -0.43 -8.87
C LEU A 49 -0.30 0.00 -8.36
N ARG A 50 0.31 0.98 -9.04
CA ARG A 50 1.61 1.51 -8.64
C ARG A 50 1.44 2.88 -7.99
N LEU A 51 1.81 2.99 -6.72
CA LEU A 51 1.82 4.24 -5.96
C LEU A 51 3.24 4.82 -5.97
N GLY A 52 3.51 5.71 -6.92
CA GLY A 52 4.83 6.29 -7.12
C GLY A 52 5.88 5.24 -7.48
N LYS A 53 6.74 4.91 -6.51
CA LYS A 53 7.81 3.90 -6.68
C LYS A 53 7.41 2.50 -6.21
N TYR A 54 6.33 2.37 -5.45
CA TYR A 54 5.92 1.11 -4.84
C TYR A 54 4.80 0.44 -5.64
N ASP A 55 4.91 -0.87 -5.80
CA ASP A 55 3.81 -1.70 -6.30
C ASP A 55 2.90 -2.03 -5.13
N THR A 56 1.62 -1.71 -5.27
CA THR A 56 0.62 -1.77 -4.20
C THR A 56 -0.57 -2.60 -4.64
N VAL A 57 -1.06 -3.45 -3.74
CA VAL A 57 -2.31 -4.18 -3.92
C VAL A 57 -3.39 -3.48 -3.11
N LEU A 58 -4.42 -3.02 -3.80
CA LEU A 58 -5.64 -2.50 -3.20
C LEU A 58 -6.59 -3.66 -2.92
N VAL A 59 -7.10 -3.73 -1.70
CA VAL A 59 -8.05 -4.74 -1.24
C VAL A 59 -9.33 -4.03 -0.83
N ASN A 60 -10.46 -4.40 -1.43
CA ASN A 60 -11.76 -3.78 -1.16
C ASN A 60 -12.82 -4.85 -0.89
N ASP A 61 -12.58 -5.65 0.15
CA ASP A 61 -13.46 -6.73 0.60
C ASP A 61 -13.30 -6.90 2.12
N PHE A 62 -14.42 -7.04 2.83
CA PHE A 62 -14.40 -7.06 4.30
C PHE A 62 -13.65 -8.26 4.86
N ASP A 63 -13.96 -9.46 4.39
CA ASP A 63 -13.37 -10.70 4.91
C ASP A 63 -11.86 -10.74 4.62
N THR A 64 -11.47 -10.34 3.41
CA THR A 64 -10.06 -10.30 3.00
C THR A 64 -9.28 -9.25 3.80
N VAL A 65 -9.83 -8.04 4.01
CA VAL A 65 -9.17 -7.01 4.82
C VAL A 65 -9.01 -7.46 6.26
N LYS A 66 -10.05 -8.06 6.84
CA LYS A 66 -10.00 -8.60 8.20
C LYS A 66 -8.93 -9.68 8.33
N GLU A 67 -8.81 -10.57 7.36
CA GLU A 67 -7.76 -11.59 7.36
C GLU A 67 -6.36 -10.96 7.28
N LEU A 68 -6.15 -10.01 6.35
CA LEU A 68 -4.86 -9.35 6.17
C LEU A 68 -4.41 -8.58 7.41
N MET A 69 -5.32 -7.88 8.08
CA MET A 69 -5.01 -7.12 9.31
C MET A 69 -4.62 -8.02 10.49
N ASN A 70 -4.99 -9.31 10.48
CA ASN A 70 -4.64 -10.27 11.53
C ASN A 70 -3.34 -11.04 11.24
N ARG A 71 -2.75 -10.89 10.05
CA ARG A 71 -1.53 -11.60 9.65
C ARG A 71 -0.29 -10.75 9.95
N VAL A 72 0.64 -11.32 10.71
CA VAL A 72 1.91 -10.67 11.09
C VAL A 72 2.77 -10.33 9.86
N ASP A 73 2.65 -11.10 8.78
CA ASP A 73 3.36 -10.86 7.51
C ASP A 73 3.09 -9.47 6.91
N PHE A 74 1.92 -8.89 7.21
CA PHE A 74 1.50 -7.57 6.71
C PHE A 74 1.60 -6.46 7.76
N ASP A 75 2.07 -6.78 8.97
CA ASP A 75 2.22 -5.82 10.09
C ASP A 75 3.63 -5.19 10.15
N VAL A 76 4.33 -5.11 9.02
CA VAL A 76 5.68 -4.52 8.95
C VAL A 76 5.61 -2.99 8.94
N ARG A 77 6.36 -2.32 9.83
CA ARG A 77 6.53 -0.87 9.82
C ARG A 77 7.55 -0.46 8.76
N PRO A 78 7.22 0.51 7.88
CA PRO A 78 8.18 1.01 6.90
C PRO A 78 9.35 1.69 7.60
N ASP A 79 10.54 1.56 7.00
CA ASP A 79 11.72 2.28 7.45
C ASP A 79 11.62 3.76 7.03
N LEU A 80 11.06 4.56 7.93
CA LEU A 80 10.91 6.00 7.75
C LEU A 80 12.15 6.70 8.29
N PHE A 81 12.76 7.60 7.51
CA PHE A 81 13.86 8.46 8.00
C PHE A 81 13.45 9.22 9.28
N MET A 82 12.20 9.68 9.33
CA MET A 82 11.61 10.34 10.51
C MET A 82 11.52 9.42 11.74
N ALA A 83 11.48 8.10 11.55
CA ALA A 83 11.53 7.16 12.66
C ALA A 83 12.91 7.11 13.31
N ARG A 84 13.97 7.20 12.49
CA ARG A 84 15.39 7.13 12.89
C ARG A 84 15.88 8.43 13.52
N MET A 85 15.48 9.60 13.02
CA MET A 85 15.94 10.90 13.55
C MET A 85 15.56 11.16 15.02
N ARG A 86 14.65 10.37 15.59
CA ARG A 86 14.22 10.50 16.98
C ARG A 86 15.22 9.89 17.96
N GLU A 87 16.18 9.13 17.45
CA GLU A 87 17.23 8.46 18.21
C GLU A 87 18.59 9.07 17.85
N LYS A 88 19.48 9.18 18.83
CA LYS A 88 20.75 9.92 18.71
C LYS A 88 21.70 9.30 17.67
N ASN A 89 21.69 7.99 17.52
CA ASN A 89 22.52 7.22 16.59
C ASN A 89 21.78 6.86 15.29
N PHE A 90 20.60 7.45 15.03
CA PHE A 90 19.76 7.15 13.86
C PHE A 90 19.31 5.67 13.78
N GLU A 91 19.22 5.00 14.91
CA GLU A 91 18.70 3.65 14.99
C GLU A 91 17.16 3.65 15.06
N ARG A 92 16.54 2.64 14.43
CA ARG A 92 15.09 2.48 14.46
C ARG A 92 14.69 1.92 15.83
N ARG A 93 14.24 2.79 16.74
CA ARG A 93 13.82 2.41 18.09
C ARG A 93 12.37 2.82 18.41
N GLY A 94 11.79 2.10 19.37
CA GLY A 94 10.49 2.37 19.98
C GLY A 94 9.36 1.54 19.39
N ILE A 95 8.42 1.15 20.26
CA ILE A 95 7.31 0.20 20.03
C ILE A 95 6.44 0.57 18.81
N LEU A 96 6.39 1.86 18.42
CA LEU A 96 5.58 2.29 17.27
C LEU A 96 6.28 2.09 15.91
N PHE A 97 7.61 1.94 15.89
CA PHE A 97 8.43 1.96 14.67
C PHE A 97 9.33 0.73 14.52
N THR A 98 9.40 -0.13 15.54
CA THR A 98 10.06 -1.43 15.50
C THR A 98 9.07 -2.55 15.19
N ASP A 99 9.56 -3.63 14.59
CA ASP A 99 8.82 -4.83 14.24
C ASP A 99 9.53 -6.06 14.82
N GLY A 100 8.84 -7.19 14.92
CA GLY A 100 9.46 -8.46 15.26
C GLY A 100 9.77 -8.61 16.75
N PRO A 101 10.88 -9.27 17.14
CA PRO A 101 11.23 -9.51 18.54
C PRO A 101 11.36 -8.21 19.35
N ASP A 102 11.79 -7.12 18.71
CA ASP A 102 11.95 -5.81 19.35
C ASP A 102 10.60 -5.12 19.68
N TRP A 103 9.48 -5.68 19.22
CA TRP A 103 8.12 -5.21 19.52
C TRP A 103 7.42 -6.02 20.63
N LYS A 104 7.86 -7.28 20.86
CA LYS A 104 7.30 -8.16 21.92
C LYS A 104 7.82 -7.78 23.30
#